data_AF-D3PC99-F1
#
_entry.id   AF-D3PC99-F1
#
_cell.length_a   1.000
_cell.length_b   1.000
_cell.length_c   1.000
_cell.angle_alpha   90.00
_cell.angle_beta   90.00
_cell.angle_gamma   90.00
#
_symmetry.space_group_name_H-M   'P 1'
#
loop_
_entity.id
_entity.type
_entity.pdbx_description
1 polymer ?
#
loop_
_entity_poly.entity_id
_entity_poly.type
_entity_poly.pdbx_seq_one_letter_code
_entity_poly.pdbx_strand_id
1 'polypeptide(L)'
;MIKKYPLIKIINGKKYYLKLLPAQRIQHFILMTTFILLILTGFPLKFYYYPWAKTIIKAFGGLEVTTVIHRICGSTMVALFFYHWYYLFKNLYIYYIKPSIKTHTFSIKGMLKFIYFSPMFPRLKDIKDFIDFLKYVFFISDEKPRHERFHWREKFDYWAVFWGIPVLGLTGLMLWFEADATKYVPGWVLNISFIAHSDEALLAAAVILVWHMYNAHVNYDKFPMSPLFLTGYLPEEIMKHEYYLEWQRINKLVENNPELVLDMDAYKLVKEKELEEQYKNYMNYMESTEYSNVDKEV
;
A
#
# COMPACT_ATOMS: atom_id res chain seq x y z
N MET A 1 -9.37 -6.36 25.43
CA MET A 1 -9.16 -6.79 24.03
C MET A 1 -8.46 -5.67 23.27
N ILE A 2 -7.25 -5.89 22.75
CA ILE A 2 -6.57 -4.93 21.88
C ILE A 2 -7.46 -4.70 20.65
N LYS A 3 -7.89 -3.46 20.38
CA LYS A 3 -8.54 -3.15 19.09
C LYS A 3 -7.58 -3.57 17.98
N LYS A 4 -8.09 -4.34 17.02
CA LYS A 4 -7.25 -4.98 15.98
C LYS A 4 -6.26 -4.00 15.34
N TYR A 5 -6.65 -2.72 15.19
CA TYR A 5 -5.78 -1.63 14.75
C TYR A 5 -6.10 -0.32 15.51
N PRO A 6 -5.31 0.10 16.52
CA PRO A 6 -5.47 1.40 17.18
C PRO A 6 -5.15 2.55 16.21
N LEU A 7 -5.81 3.71 16.38
CA LEU A 7 -5.54 4.88 15.52
C LEU A 7 -4.26 5.60 15.92
N ILE A 8 -3.94 5.61 17.22
CA ILE A 8 -2.70 6.16 17.75
C ILE A 8 -1.98 5.07 18.55
N LYS A 9 -0.68 4.91 18.28
CA LYS A 9 0.23 4.15 19.13
C LYS A 9 1.19 5.10 19.82
N ILE A 10 1.46 4.86 21.10
CA ILE A 10 2.51 5.56 21.85
C ILE A 10 3.68 4.58 22.02
N ILE A 11 4.87 4.98 21.58
CA ILE A 11 6.11 4.22 21.71
C ILE A 11 7.20 5.19 22.15
N ASN A 12 7.84 4.90 23.28
CA ASN A 12 8.78 5.76 23.98
C ASN A 12 8.25 7.20 24.14
N GLY A 13 6.97 7.33 24.52
CA GLY A 13 6.29 8.62 24.66
C GLY A 13 5.98 9.36 23.35
N LYS A 14 6.37 8.83 22.18
CA LYS A 14 6.08 9.42 20.87
C LYS A 14 4.81 8.83 20.26
N LYS A 15 3.97 9.67 19.66
CA LYS A 15 2.73 9.26 18.99
C LYS A 15 2.96 8.88 17.53
N TYR A 16 2.31 7.79 17.11
CA TYR A 16 2.32 7.27 15.75
C TYR A 16 0.87 7.05 15.29
N TYR A 17 0.52 7.54 14.10
CA TYR A 17 -0.85 7.56 13.57
C TYR A 17 -1.02 6.51 12.48
N LEU A 18 -2.10 5.73 12.55
CA LEU A 18 -2.44 4.72 11.56
C LEU A 18 -2.89 5.38 10.25
N LYS A 19 -2.20 5.07 9.15
CA LYS A 19 -2.53 5.53 7.78
C LYS A 19 -2.90 4.37 6.86
N LEU A 20 -2.19 3.24 6.95
CA LEU A 20 -2.42 2.04 6.14
C LEU A 20 -2.72 0.79 6.98
N LEU A 21 -3.79 0.09 6.60
CA LEU A 21 -4.14 -1.21 7.17
C LEU A 21 -3.23 -2.32 6.63
N PRO A 22 -3.08 -3.46 7.34
CA PRO A 22 -2.24 -4.56 6.85
C PRO A 22 -2.63 -5.07 5.46
N ALA A 23 -3.93 -5.16 5.16
CA ALA A 23 -4.41 -5.59 3.85
C ALA A 23 -3.94 -4.67 2.71
N GLN A 24 -3.78 -3.37 2.97
CA GLN A 24 -3.27 -2.41 1.98
C GLN A 24 -1.75 -2.55 1.83
N ARG A 25 -1.04 -2.75 2.95
CA ARG A 25 0.40 -3.02 2.94
C ARG A 25 0.75 -4.30 2.18
N ILE A 26 0.03 -5.39 2.42
CA ILE A 26 0.25 -6.67 1.71
C ILE A 26 0.05 -6.48 0.20
N GLN A 27 -1.03 -5.81 -0.21
CA GLN A 27 -1.23 -5.48 -1.63
C GLN A 27 -0.06 -4.67 -2.19
N HIS A 28 0.40 -3.65 -1.46
CA HIS A 28 1.56 -2.85 -1.87
C HIS A 28 2.84 -3.68 -1.96
N PHE A 29 3.11 -4.60 -1.02
CA PHE A 29 4.30 -5.47 -1.10
C PHE A 29 4.28 -6.38 -2.32
N ILE A 30 3.11 -6.96 -2.64
CA ILE A 30 2.95 -7.79 -3.84
C ILE A 30 3.17 -6.91 -5.07
N LEU A 31 2.50 -5.75 -5.15
CA LEU A 31 2.64 -4.77 -6.24
C LEU A 31 4.12 -4.38 -6.46
N MET A 32 4.80 -3.98 -5.39
CA MET A 32 6.19 -3.51 -5.42
C MET A 32 7.12 -4.64 -5.91
N THR A 33 6.98 -5.84 -5.35
CA THR A 33 7.86 -6.96 -5.68
C THR A 33 7.65 -7.41 -7.13
N THR A 34 6.39 -7.56 -7.57
CA THR A 34 6.09 -7.93 -8.96
C THR A 34 6.50 -6.85 -9.94
N PHE A 35 6.32 -5.57 -9.60
CA PHE A 35 6.74 -4.46 -10.44
C PHE A 35 8.26 -4.44 -10.66
N ILE A 36 9.04 -4.60 -9.58
CA ILE A 36 10.51 -4.68 -9.67
C ILE A 36 10.93 -5.85 -10.57
N LEU A 37 10.34 -7.03 -10.37
CA LEU A 37 10.64 -8.21 -11.20
C LEU A 37 10.21 -8.03 -12.67
N LEU A 38 9.08 -7.37 -12.92
CA LEU A 38 8.63 -7.05 -14.28
C LEU A 38 9.61 -6.12 -15.00
N ILE A 39 10.17 -5.11 -14.31
CA ILE A 39 11.22 -4.26 -14.87
C ILE A 39 12.48 -5.08 -15.13
N LEU A 40 12.94 -5.85 -14.13
CA LEU A 40 14.18 -6.62 -14.21
C LEU A 40 14.13 -7.76 -15.23
N THR A 41 12.94 -8.19 -15.66
CA THR A 41 12.77 -9.18 -16.73
C THR A 41 12.41 -8.55 -18.06
N GLY A 42 11.48 -7.58 -18.08
CA GLY A 42 10.95 -6.98 -19.30
C GLY A 42 11.97 -6.11 -20.05
N PHE A 43 12.74 -5.28 -19.34
CA PHE A 43 13.77 -4.45 -19.98
C PHE A 43 14.86 -5.29 -20.63
N PRO A 44 15.44 -6.30 -19.97
CA PRO A 44 16.40 -7.18 -20.63
C PRO A 44 15.82 -7.93 -21.84
N LEU A 45 14.56 -8.38 -21.79
CA LEU A 45 13.90 -9.02 -22.93
C LEU A 45 13.79 -8.07 -24.13
N LYS A 46 13.42 -6.80 -23.91
CA LYS A 46 13.39 -5.77 -24.95
C LYS A 46 14.79 -5.45 -25.49
N PHE A 47 15.76 -5.30 -24.60
CA PHE A 47 17.09 -4.81 -24.91
C PHE A 47 18.15 -5.92 -25.00
N TYR A 48 17.71 -7.13 -25.40
CA TYR A 48 18.51 -8.37 -25.36
C TYR A 48 19.85 -8.31 -26.12
N TYR A 49 19.99 -7.36 -27.05
CA TYR A 49 21.21 -7.16 -27.83
C TYR A 49 22.32 -6.46 -27.03
N TYR A 50 22.00 -5.71 -25.97
CA TYR A 50 23.00 -5.05 -25.11
C TYR A 50 23.65 -6.01 -24.10
N PRO A 51 24.94 -5.82 -23.76
CA PRO A 51 25.65 -6.71 -22.82
C PRO A 51 25.01 -6.80 -21.43
N TRP A 52 24.53 -5.68 -20.87
CA TRP A 52 23.91 -5.65 -19.54
C TRP A 52 22.64 -6.50 -19.49
N ALA A 53 21.83 -6.48 -20.54
CA ALA A 53 20.60 -7.26 -20.65
C ALA A 53 20.92 -8.76 -20.69
N LYS A 54 21.94 -9.17 -21.46
CA LYS A 54 22.40 -10.57 -21.52
C LYS A 54 22.87 -11.07 -20.15
N THR A 55 23.59 -10.24 -19.39
CA THR A 55 24.03 -10.60 -18.03
C THR A 55 22.85 -10.85 -17.10
N ILE A 56 21.84 -9.97 -17.13
CA ILE A 56 20.64 -10.12 -16.30
C ILE A 56 19.83 -11.37 -16.72
N ILE A 57 19.62 -11.58 -18.02
CA ILE A 57 18.92 -12.78 -18.54
C ILE A 57 19.64 -14.05 -18.08
N LYS A 58 20.98 -14.10 -18.14
CA LYS A 58 21.76 -15.23 -17.64
C LYS A 58 21.60 -15.42 -16.13
N ALA A 59 21.60 -14.33 -15.36
CA ALA A 59 21.41 -14.38 -13.90
C ALA A 59 20.04 -14.95 -13.50
N PHE A 60 18.99 -14.70 -14.30
CA PHE A 60 17.67 -15.29 -14.11
C PHE A 60 17.55 -16.75 -14.59
N GLY A 61 18.60 -17.34 -15.18
CA GLY A 61 18.59 -18.72 -15.68
C GLY A 61 18.35 -18.86 -17.18
N GLY A 62 18.46 -17.78 -17.95
CA GLY A 62 18.35 -17.77 -19.41
C GLY A 62 17.06 -17.12 -19.93
N LEU A 63 16.92 -17.10 -21.26
CA LEU A 63 15.84 -16.39 -21.96
C LEU A 63 14.46 -16.96 -21.61
N GLU A 64 14.35 -18.29 -21.59
CA GLU A 64 13.11 -18.99 -21.29
C GLU A 64 12.64 -18.71 -19.87
N VAL A 65 13.52 -18.89 -18.88
CA VAL A 65 13.20 -18.65 -17.46
C VAL A 65 12.84 -17.18 -17.23
N THR A 66 13.58 -16.23 -17.81
CA THR A 66 13.29 -14.80 -17.72
C THR A 66 11.88 -14.48 -18.26
N THR A 67 11.51 -15.07 -19.40
CA THR A 67 10.19 -14.90 -20.02
C THR A 67 9.07 -15.48 -19.15
N VAL A 68 9.29 -16.66 -18.57
CA VAL A 68 8.33 -17.30 -17.65
C VAL A 68 8.14 -16.45 -16.40
N ILE A 69 9.22 -15.97 -15.78
CA ILE A 69 9.15 -15.08 -14.61
C ILE A 69 8.36 -13.81 -14.95
N HIS A 70 8.64 -13.20 -16.11
CA HIS A 70 7.91 -12.01 -16.57
C HIS A 70 6.40 -12.26 -16.66
N ARG A 71 6.00 -13.37 -17.28
CA ARG A 71 4.59 -13.77 -17.43
C ARG A 71 3.90 -14.09 -16.10
N ILE A 72 4.59 -14.76 -15.18
CA ILE A 72 4.08 -15.03 -13.82
C ILE A 72 3.87 -13.71 -13.06
N CYS A 73 4.86 -12.81 -13.09
CA CYS A 73 4.75 -11.51 -12.43
C CYS A 73 3.65 -10.64 -13.05
N GLY A 74 3.50 -10.67 -14.38
CA GLY A 74 2.45 -9.96 -15.11
C GLY A 74 1.06 -10.47 -14.74
N SER A 75 0.87 -11.79 -14.77
CA SER A 75 -0.37 -12.43 -14.30
C SER A 75 -0.69 -12.10 -12.85
N THR A 76 0.32 -12.10 -11.98
CA THR A 76 0.15 -11.75 -10.56
C THR A 76 -0.26 -10.28 -10.39
N MET A 77 0.31 -9.36 -11.18
CA MET A 77 -0.05 -7.95 -11.18
C MET A 77 -1.51 -7.75 -11.63
N VAL A 78 -1.94 -8.43 -12.70
CA VAL A 78 -3.32 -8.38 -13.19
C VAL A 78 -4.29 -8.96 -12.14
N ALA A 79 -3.95 -10.09 -11.52
CA ALA A 79 -4.75 -10.68 -10.45
C ALA A 79 -4.86 -9.73 -9.24
N LEU A 80 -3.77 -9.06 -8.87
CA LEU A 80 -3.75 -8.06 -7.80
C LEU A 80 -4.66 -6.87 -8.12
N PHE A 81 -4.69 -6.42 -9.38
CA PHE A 81 -5.58 -5.34 -9.83
C PHE A 81 -7.06 -5.72 -9.66
N PHE A 82 -7.46 -6.92 -10.08
CA PHE A 82 -8.83 -7.40 -9.86
C PHE A 82 -9.16 -7.61 -8.38
N TYR A 83 -8.19 -8.10 -7.59
CA TYR A 83 -8.33 -8.17 -6.14
C TYR A 83 -8.53 -6.78 -5.53
N HIS A 84 -7.82 -5.76 -6.04
CA HIS A 84 -7.98 -4.39 -5.57
C HIS A 84 -9.37 -3.84 -5.88
N TRP A 85 -9.91 -4.09 -7.08
CA TRP A 85 -11.31 -3.79 -7.40
C TRP A 85 -12.28 -4.47 -6.44
N TYR A 86 -12.10 -5.77 -6.19
CA TYR A 86 -12.89 -6.49 -5.20
C TYR A 86 -12.79 -5.85 -3.81
N TYR A 87 -11.59 -5.43 -3.38
CA TYR A 87 -11.37 -4.72 -2.12
C TYR A 87 -12.16 -3.40 -2.07
N LEU A 88 -12.15 -2.61 -3.14
CA LEU A 88 -12.91 -1.35 -3.23
C LEU A 88 -14.42 -1.60 -3.21
N PHE A 89 -14.93 -2.57 -3.98
CA PHE A 89 -16.35 -2.93 -3.98
C PHE A 89 -16.81 -3.48 -2.63
N LYS A 90 -15.98 -4.29 -1.97
CA LYS A 90 -16.25 -4.80 -0.63
C LYS A 90 -16.35 -3.64 0.38
N ASN A 91 -15.45 -2.66 0.31
CA ASN A 91 -15.51 -1.48 1.16
C ASN A 91 -16.77 -0.65 0.89
N LEU A 92 -17.11 -0.39 -0.38
CA LEU A 92 -18.36 0.27 -0.76
C LEU A 92 -19.57 -0.49 -0.20
N TYR A 93 -19.58 -1.81 -0.31
CA TYR A 93 -20.66 -2.64 0.18
C TYR A 93 -20.80 -2.57 1.71
N ILE A 94 -19.70 -2.75 2.45
CA ILE A 94 -19.71 -2.79 3.91
C ILE A 94 -20.01 -1.42 4.52
N TYR A 95 -19.40 -0.35 3.99
CA TYR A 95 -19.45 0.98 4.60
C TYR A 95 -20.58 1.86 4.08
N TYR A 96 -21.16 1.56 2.92
CA TYR A 96 -22.26 2.34 2.36
C TYR A 96 -23.51 1.49 2.07
N ILE A 97 -23.40 0.46 1.22
CA ILE A 97 -24.59 -0.26 0.71
C ILE A 97 -25.33 -0.98 1.84
N LYS A 98 -24.64 -1.82 2.62
CA LYS A 98 -25.27 -2.61 3.70
C LYS A 98 -25.92 -1.73 4.78
N PRO A 99 -25.28 -0.68 5.32
CA PRO A 99 -25.90 0.23 6.28
C PRO A 99 -27.07 1.03 5.68
N SER A 100 -26.95 1.52 4.45
CA SER A 100 -28.00 2.32 3.81
C SER A 100 -29.24 1.50 3.47
N ILE A 101 -29.09 0.23 3.07
CA ILE A 101 -30.21 -0.71 2.91
C ILE A 101 -30.87 -0.96 4.26
N LYS A 102 -30.10 -1.27 5.32
CA LYS A 102 -30.64 -1.54 6.67
C LYS A 102 -31.42 -0.35 7.25
N THR A 103 -31.02 0.88 6.90
CA THR A 103 -31.67 2.10 7.38
C THR A 103 -32.70 2.66 6.39
N HIS A 104 -32.99 1.97 5.27
CA HIS A 104 -33.86 2.45 4.20
C HIS A 104 -33.48 3.84 3.65
N THR A 105 -32.19 4.19 3.69
CA THR A 105 -31.65 5.49 3.22
C THR A 105 -30.84 5.36 1.92
N PHE A 106 -30.91 4.21 1.25
CA PHE A 106 -30.16 3.99 0.01
C PHE A 106 -30.52 5.02 -1.07
N SER A 107 -29.50 5.64 -1.64
CA SER A 107 -29.65 6.58 -2.74
C SER A 107 -28.44 6.52 -3.65
N ILE A 108 -28.66 6.47 -4.96
CA ILE A 108 -27.57 6.52 -5.96
C ILE A 108 -26.75 7.81 -5.79
N LYS A 109 -27.41 8.95 -5.50
CA LYS A 109 -26.71 10.22 -5.21
C LYS A 109 -25.84 10.11 -3.96
N GLY A 110 -26.30 9.39 -2.94
CA GLY A 110 -25.52 9.13 -1.73
C GLY A 110 -24.31 8.23 -2.00
N MET A 111 -24.48 7.20 -2.83
CA MET A 111 -23.40 6.29 -3.24
C MET A 111 -22.32 7.03 -4.02
N LEU A 112 -22.72 7.85 -5.00
CA LEU A 112 -21.79 8.68 -5.77
C LEU A 112 -21.06 9.68 -4.89
N LYS A 113 -21.74 10.30 -3.91
CA LYS A 113 -21.07 11.12 -2.89
C LYS A 113 -20.06 10.32 -2.08
N PHE A 114 -20.40 9.12 -1.63
CA PHE A 114 -19.48 8.26 -0.89
C PHE A 114 -18.22 7.93 -1.70
N ILE A 115 -18.37 7.61 -2.99
CA ILE A 115 -17.23 7.38 -3.89
C ILE A 115 -16.42 8.67 -4.08
N TYR A 116 -17.08 9.79 -4.35
CA TYR A 116 -16.40 11.09 -4.54
C TYR A 116 -15.59 11.53 -3.30
N PHE A 117 -16.10 11.26 -2.10
CA PHE A 117 -15.41 11.56 -0.84
C PHE A 117 -14.46 10.45 -0.37
N SER A 118 -14.30 9.38 -1.15
CA SER A 118 -13.32 8.33 -0.84
C SER A 118 -11.89 8.88 -0.92
N PRO A 119 -10.96 8.46 -0.03
CA PRO A 119 -9.67 9.12 0.13
C PRO A 119 -8.81 9.22 -1.14
N MET A 120 -8.85 8.20 -2.02
CA MET A 120 -8.05 8.15 -3.25
C MET A 120 -8.75 8.76 -4.47
N PHE A 121 -10.02 9.16 -4.36
CA PHE A 121 -10.72 9.75 -5.49
C PHE A 121 -10.20 11.19 -5.74
N PRO A 122 -9.86 11.57 -6.99
CA PRO A 122 -9.46 12.93 -7.31
C PRO A 122 -10.65 13.88 -7.19
N ARG A 123 -10.43 15.03 -6.56
CA ARG A 123 -11.45 16.06 -6.29
C ARG A 123 -10.94 17.42 -6.72
N LEU A 124 -11.87 18.37 -6.86
CA LEU A 124 -11.52 19.78 -7.13
C LEU A 124 -10.59 20.38 -6.05
N LYS A 125 -10.65 19.86 -4.82
CA LYS A 125 -9.71 20.23 -3.77
C LYS A 125 -8.26 19.87 -4.12
N ASP A 126 -8.00 18.77 -4.82
CA ASP A 126 -6.64 18.39 -5.20
C ASP A 126 -6.02 19.40 -6.19
N ILE A 127 -6.85 19.96 -7.08
CA ILE A 127 -6.45 21.06 -7.98
C ILE A 127 -6.16 22.33 -7.17
N LYS A 128 -7.01 22.67 -6.21
CA LYS A 128 -6.77 23.81 -5.31
C LYS A 128 -5.46 23.63 -4.53
N ASP A 129 -5.23 22.46 -3.95
CA ASP A 129 -4.02 22.13 -3.21
C ASP A 129 -2.77 22.21 -4.11
N PHE A 130 -2.88 21.85 -5.39
CA PHE A 130 -1.81 22.04 -6.37
C PHE A 130 -1.53 23.53 -6.65
N ILE A 131 -2.56 24.34 -6.85
CA ILE A 131 -2.41 25.79 -7.06
C ILE A 131 -1.82 26.45 -5.81
N ASP A 132 -2.28 26.10 -4.63
CA ASP A 132 -1.77 26.63 -3.36
C ASP A 132 -0.32 26.17 -3.13
N PHE A 133 0.04 24.95 -3.53
CA PHE A 133 1.43 24.50 -3.58
C PHE A 133 2.30 25.38 -4.50
N LEU A 134 1.83 25.70 -5.71
CA LEU A 134 2.57 26.57 -6.63
C LEU A 134 2.76 27.97 -6.04
N LYS A 135 1.70 28.56 -5.46
CA LYS A 135 1.80 29.86 -4.78
C LYS A 135 2.83 29.82 -3.66
N TYR A 136 2.84 28.75 -2.86
CA TYR A 136 3.81 28.57 -1.79
C TYR A 136 5.25 28.48 -2.32
N VAL A 137 5.49 27.67 -3.35
CA VAL A 137 6.83 27.49 -3.94
C VAL A 137 7.35 28.77 -4.61
N PHE A 138 6.46 29.55 -5.24
CA PHE A 138 6.83 30.83 -5.86
C PHE A 138 6.77 32.01 -4.88
N PHE A 139 6.68 31.76 -3.57
CA PHE A 139 6.64 32.79 -2.52
C PHE A 139 5.51 33.83 -2.68
N ILE A 140 4.42 33.43 -3.34
CA ILE A 140 3.18 34.23 -3.47
C ILE A 140 2.33 34.10 -2.19
N SER A 141 2.50 33.00 -1.44
CA SER A 141 1.79 32.71 -0.19
C SER A 141 2.73 32.05 0.80
N ASP A 142 2.66 32.45 2.07
CA ASP A 142 3.41 31.78 3.16
C ASP A 142 2.70 30.53 3.68
N GLU A 143 1.42 30.32 3.30
CA GLU A 143 0.66 29.14 3.71
C GLU A 143 0.93 27.94 2.79
N LYS A 144 1.33 26.82 3.39
CA LYS A 144 1.36 25.52 2.71
C LYS A 144 -0.07 25.00 2.45
N PRO A 145 -0.30 24.25 1.36
CA PRO A 145 -1.56 23.57 1.12
C PRO A 145 -1.94 22.64 2.27
N ARG A 146 -3.18 22.75 2.76
CA ARG A 146 -3.71 21.89 3.82
C ARG A 146 -4.34 20.64 3.22
N HIS A 147 -3.53 19.60 3.13
CA HIS A 147 -3.91 18.36 2.50
C HIS A 147 -4.87 17.51 3.35
N GLU A 148 -5.58 16.64 2.65
CA GLU A 148 -6.52 15.67 3.23
C GLU A 148 -5.76 14.42 3.68
N ARG A 149 -6.44 13.28 3.80
CA ARG A 149 -5.80 12.00 4.15
C ARG A 149 -4.63 11.61 3.22
N PHE A 150 -4.73 11.94 1.95
CA PHE A 150 -3.68 11.76 0.96
C PHE A 150 -3.49 13.05 0.16
N HIS A 151 -2.24 13.35 -0.19
CA HIS A 151 -1.85 14.44 -1.07
C HIS A 151 -2.31 14.18 -2.50
N TRP A 152 -2.42 15.26 -3.29
CA TRP A 152 -2.64 15.15 -4.73
C TRP A 152 -1.54 14.34 -5.43
N ARG A 153 -0.28 14.40 -4.94
CA ARG A 153 0.84 13.61 -5.47
C ARG A 153 0.68 12.11 -5.22
N GLU A 154 0.27 11.73 -4.01
CA GLU A 154 0.01 10.33 -3.68
C GLU A 154 -1.17 9.77 -4.48
N LYS A 155 -2.20 10.60 -4.74
CA LYS A 155 -3.30 10.23 -5.63
C LYS A 155 -2.83 10.10 -7.07
N PHE A 156 -1.98 11.01 -7.54
CA PHE A 156 -1.39 10.91 -8.86
C PHE A 156 -0.63 9.59 -9.04
N ASP A 157 0.22 9.20 -8.09
CA ASP A 157 0.91 7.91 -8.10
C ASP A 157 -0.08 6.74 -8.15
N TYR A 158 -1.11 6.77 -7.30
CA TYR A 158 -2.14 5.73 -7.26
C TYR A 158 -2.84 5.59 -8.61
N TRP A 159 -3.28 6.69 -9.23
CA TRP A 159 -4.01 6.65 -10.50
C TRP A 159 -3.12 6.35 -11.70
N ALA A 160 -1.86 6.81 -11.70
CA ALA A 160 -0.89 6.47 -12.72
C ALA A 160 -0.67 4.96 -12.78
N VAL A 161 -0.45 4.31 -11.63
CA VAL A 161 -0.32 2.84 -11.57
C VAL A 161 -1.64 2.14 -11.88
N PHE A 162 -2.76 2.66 -11.38
CA PHE A 162 -4.09 2.08 -11.62
C PHE A 162 -4.49 2.11 -13.11
N TRP A 163 -4.01 3.11 -13.86
CA TRP A 163 -4.14 3.19 -15.32
C TRP A 163 -3.13 2.31 -16.05
N GLY A 164 -1.86 2.34 -15.63
CA GLY A 164 -0.79 1.61 -16.28
C GLY A 164 -0.99 0.09 -16.26
N ILE A 165 -1.55 -0.47 -15.18
CA ILE A 165 -1.80 -1.92 -15.09
C ILE A 165 -2.77 -2.43 -16.16
N PRO A 166 -3.95 -1.83 -16.39
CA PRO A 166 -4.80 -2.17 -17.53
C PRO A 166 -4.10 -2.08 -18.88
N VAL A 167 -3.35 -1.00 -19.14
CA VAL A 167 -2.65 -0.82 -20.42
C VAL A 167 -1.61 -1.92 -20.63
N LEU A 168 -0.71 -2.12 -19.65
CA LEU A 168 0.32 -3.17 -19.69
C LEU A 168 -0.29 -4.58 -19.70
N GLY A 169 -1.33 -4.81 -18.91
CA GLY A 169 -2.00 -6.10 -18.80
C GLY A 169 -2.68 -6.51 -20.11
N LEU A 170 -3.46 -5.61 -20.72
CA LEU A 170 -4.16 -5.88 -21.98
C LEU A 170 -3.17 -6.05 -23.14
N THR A 171 -2.22 -5.13 -23.29
CA THR A 171 -1.21 -5.22 -24.34
C THR A 171 -0.31 -6.45 -24.15
N GLY A 172 0.06 -6.77 -22.91
CA GLY A 172 0.85 -7.95 -22.57
C GLY A 172 0.11 -9.26 -22.86
N LEU A 173 -1.20 -9.32 -22.61
CA LEU A 173 -2.03 -10.48 -22.98
C LEU A 173 -2.10 -10.66 -24.50
N MET A 174 -2.25 -9.57 -25.27
CA MET A 174 -2.23 -9.63 -26.74
C MET A 174 -0.88 -10.14 -27.27
N LEU A 175 0.23 -9.69 -26.68
CA LEU A 175 1.59 -10.12 -27.04
C LEU A 175 1.94 -11.53 -26.54
N TRP A 176 1.26 -12.02 -25.51
CA TRP A 176 1.44 -13.40 -25.06
C TRP A 176 0.67 -14.36 -25.98
N PHE A 177 -0.57 -14.02 -26.34
CA PHE A 177 -1.45 -14.87 -27.15
C PHE A 177 -1.66 -14.30 -28.56
N GLU A 178 -0.59 -13.94 -29.27
CA GLU A 178 -0.65 -13.22 -30.57
C GLU A 178 -1.51 -13.94 -31.62
N ALA A 179 -1.36 -15.27 -31.73
CA ALA A 179 -2.11 -16.09 -32.68
C ALA A 179 -3.61 -16.14 -32.38
N ASP A 180 -4.01 -16.07 -31.10
CA ASP A 180 -5.41 -16.00 -30.71
C ASP A 180 -5.95 -14.57 -30.81
N ALA A 181 -5.15 -13.56 -30.43
CA ALA A 181 -5.52 -12.16 -30.50
C ALA A 181 -5.84 -11.73 -31.95
N THR A 182 -5.06 -12.19 -32.93
CA THR A 182 -5.28 -11.86 -34.36
C THR A 182 -6.54 -12.45 -34.97
N LYS A 183 -7.23 -13.38 -34.27
CA LYS A 183 -8.57 -13.83 -34.66
C LYS A 183 -9.64 -12.77 -34.38
N TYR A 184 -9.38 -11.85 -33.44
CA TYR A 184 -10.32 -10.83 -33.00
C TYR A 184 -9.95 -9.43 -33.45
N VAL A 185 -8.66 -9.15 -33.65
CA VAL A 185 -8.15 -7.83 -34.06
C VAL A 185 -7.17 -7.91 -35.24
N PRO A 186 -7.06 -6.86 -36.06
CA PRO A 186 -6.06 -6.82 -37.14
C PRO A 186 -4.62 -6.88 -36.60
N GLY A 187 -3.69 -7.46 -37.38
CA GLY A 187 -2.29 -7.61 -36.97
C GLY A 187 -1.56 -6.31 -36.61
N TRP A 188 -1.95 -5.16 -37.20
CA TRP A 188 -1.36 -3.86 -36.83
C TRP A 188 -1.63 -3.48 -35.37
N VAL A 189 -2.69 -4.02 -34.75
CA VAL A 189 -2.99 -3.81 -33.33
C VAL A 189 -1.90 -4.43 -32.46
N LEU A 190 -1.28 -5.55 -32.87
CA LEU A 190 -0.15 -6.13 -32.13
C LEU A 190 1.09 -5.21 -32.15
N ASN A 191 1.34 -4.52 -33.25
CA ASN A 191 2.42 -3.53 -33.33
C ASN A 191 2.16 -2.36 -32.36
N ILE A 192 0.92 -1.88 -32.30
CA ILE A 192 0.54 -0.86 -31.31
C ILE A 192 0.66 -1.40 -29.90
N SER A 193 0.22 -2.62 -29.64
CA SER A 193 0.36 -3.26 -28.32
C SER A 193 1.81 -3.36 -27.91
N PHE A 194 2.73 -3.72 -28.82
CA PHE A 194 4.16 -3.74 -28.54
C PHE A 194 4.70 -2.37 -28.15
N ILE A 195 4.37 -1.33 -28.92
CA ILE A 195 4.79 0.06 -28.65
C ILE A 195 4.22 0.53 -27.31
N ALA A 196 2.91 0.41 -27.13
CA ALA A 196 2.21 0.85 -25.94
C ALA A 196 2.68 0.09 -24.68
N HIS A 197 2.84 -1.23 -24.76
CA HIS A 197 3.37 -2.02 -23.64
C HIS A 197 4.75 -1.55 -23.25
N SER A 198 5.62 -1.34 -24.25
CA SER A 198 6.99 -0.97 -23.99
C SER A 198 7.14 0.46 -23.47
N ASP A 199 6.42 1.42 -24.03
CA ASP A 199 6.57 2.83 -23.68
C ASP A 199 5.89 3.12 -22.35
N GLU A 200 4.74 2.50 -22.09
CA GLU A 200 4.09 2.57 -20.78
C GLU A 200 4.96 1.92 -19.69
N ALA A 201 5.65 0.81 -19.99
CA ALA A 201 6.57 0.19 -19.03
C ALA A 201 7.75 1.12 -18.70
N LEU A 202 8.27 1.84 -19.70
CA LEU A 202 9.31 2.85 -19.49
C LEU A 202 8.80 4.04 -18.67
N LEU A 203 7.62 4.56 -19.01
CA LEU A 203 7.00 5.66 -18.28
C LEU A 203 6.74 5.26 -16.82
N ALA A 204 6.15 4.09 -16.59
CA ALA A 204 5.89 3.57 -15.25
C ALA A 204 7.20 3.38 -14.46
N ALA A 205 8.24 2.81 -15.07
CA ALA A 205 9.55 2.68 -14.42
C ALA A 205 10.14 4.03 -14.04
N ALA A 206 10.08 5.03 -14.94
CA ALA A 206 10.60 6.37 -14.68
C ALA A 206 9.83 7.07 -13.54
N VAL A 207 8.49 7.04 -13.57
CA VAL A 207 7.65 7.63 -12.52
C VAL A 207 7.90 6.96 -11.18
N ILE A 208 7.99 5.62 -11.13
CA ILE A 208 8.23 4.94 -9.87
C ILE A 208 9.65 5.22 -9.36
N LEU A 209 10.69 5.07 -10.19
CA LEU A 209 12.08 5.21 -9.75
C LEU A 209 12.46 6.66 -9.39
N VAL A 210 11.91 7.65 -10.10
CA VAL A 210 12.26 9.07 -9.87
C VAL A 210 11.28 9.71 -8.91
N TRP A 211 9.99 9.67 -9.24
CA TRP A 211 8.98 10.43 -8.51
C TRP A 211 8.51 9.71 -7.25
N HIS A 212 8.12 8.44 -7.35
CA HIS A 212 7.63 7.69 -6.19
C HIS A 212 8.74 7.47 -5.16
N MET A 213 9.91 6.99 -5.58
CA MET A 213 11.03 6.76 -4.65
C MET A 213 11.45 8.05 -3.94
N TYR A 214 11.46 9.19 -4.63
CA TYR A 214 11.74 10.47 -3.97
C TYR A 214 10.70 10.81 -2.90
N ASN A 215 9.41 10.81 -3.24
CA ASN A 215 8.34 11.20 -2.32
C ASN A 215 8.16 10.23 -1.13
N ALA A 216 8.49 8.95 -1.32
CA ALA A 216 8.29 7.90 -0.33
C ALA A 216 9.54 7.56 0.49
N HIS A 217 10.75 7.73 -0.07
CA HIS A 217 11.98 7.25 0.56
C HIS A 217 13.11 8.28 0.68
N VAL A 218 13.26 9.17 -0.29
CA VAL A 218 14.49 9.99 -0.38
C VAL A 218 14.26 11.46 0.03
N ASN A 219 13.02 11.89 0.24
CA ASN A 219 12.76 13.23 0.73
C ASN A 219 13.31 13.44 2.16
N TYR A 220 13.63 14.69 2.50
CA TYR A 220 14.26 15.06 3.77
C TYR A 220 13.49 14.54 5.01
N ASP A 221 12.16 14.61 4.98
CA ASP A 221 11.31 14.25 6.11
C ASP A 221 11.16 12.73 6.34
N LYS A 222 11.50 11.89 5.33
CA LYS A 222 11.31 10.43 5.39
C LYS A 222 12.60 9.64 5.15
N PHE A 223 13.73 10.29 4.91
CA PHE A 223 14.99 9.59 4.68
C PHE A 223 15.37 8.69 5.88
N PRO A 224 15.85 7.44 5.65
CA PRO A 224 16.11 6.77 4.37
C PRO A 224 14.89 6.09 3.73
N MET A 225 13.79 5.98 4.47
CA MET A 225 12.54 5.39 4.00
C MET A 225 11.35 5.78 4.90
N SER A 226 10.18 6.03 4.31
CA SER A 226 8.96 6.11 5.10
C SER A 226 8.62 4.77 5.75
N PRO A 227 8.36 4.70 7.07
CA PRO A 227 7.96 3.46 7.73
C PRO A 227 6.52 3.04 7.38
N LEU A 228 5.80 3.84 6.60
CA LEU A 228 4.38 3.68 6.35
C LEU A 228 4.04 2.36 5.64
N PHE A 229 4.76 1.99 4.58
CA PHE A 229 4.49 0.75 3.86
C PHE A 229 4.86 -0.49 4.68
N LEU A 230 5.83 -0.38 5.59
CA LEU A 230 6.25 -1.45 6.49
C LEU A 230 5.28 -1.62 7.66
N THR A 231 4.97 -0.54 8.38
CA THR A 231 4.29 -0.57 9.70
C THR A 231 2.82 -0.18 9.63
N GLY A 232 2.46 0.66 8.66
CA GLY A 232 1.14 1.26 8.53
C GLY A 232 0.96 2.56 9.30
N TYR A 233 1.99 2.99 10.05
CA TYR A 233 1.94 4.16 10.92
C TYR A 233 2.94 5.24 10.50
N LEU A 234 2.62 6.50 10.81
CA LEU A 234 3.53 7.65 10.66
C LEU A 234 3.73 8.38 11.99
N PRO A 235 4.94 8.91 12.26
CA PRO A 235 5.20 9.79 13.40
C PRO A 235 4.30 11.03 13.41
N GLU A 236 3.98 11.54 14.61
CA GLU A 236 3.14 12.75 14.78
C GLU A 236 3.69 13.97 14.05
N GLU A 237 5.00 14.18 14.04
CA GLU A 237 5.63 15.35 13.41
C GLU A 237 5.37 15.38 11.90
N ILE A 238 5.54 14.23 11.22
CA ILE A 238 5.21 14.08 9.79
C ILE A 238 3.70 14.25 9.57
N MET A 239 2.87 13.70 10.46
CA MET A 239 1.41 13.86 10.37
C MET A 239 0.97 15.33 10.49
N LYS A 240 1.60 16.12 11.37
CA LYS A 240 1.32 17.56 11.50
C LYS A 240 1.81 18.36 10.28
N HIS A 241 2.99 18.02 9.77
CA HIS A 241 3.63 18.75 8.67
C HIS A 241 3.01 18.44 7.31
N GLU A 242 2.77 17.16 7.00
CA GLU A 242 2.26 16.72 5.69
C GLU A 242 0.73 16.51 5.69
N TYR A 243 0.15 15.97 6.78
CA TYR A 243 -1.24 15.47 6.83
C TYR A 243 -2.09 16.15 7.90
N TYR A 244 -1.96 17.47 8.07
CA TYR A 244 -2.53 18.20 9.21
C TYR A 244 -4.03 17.97 9.42
N LEU A 245 -4.84 17.95 8.35
CA LEU A 245 -6.29 17.74 8.48
C LEU A 245 -6.63 16.32 8.96
N GLU A 246 -5.86 15.32 8.54
CA GLU A 246 -6.05 13.95 9.03
C GLU A 246 -5.60 13.82 10.48
N TRP A 247 -4.45 14.40 10.84
CA TRP A 247 -3.97 14.48 12.22
C TRP A 247 -5.05 15.10 13.13
N GLN A 248 -5.60 16.26 12.75
CA GLN A 248 -6.63 16.94 13.54
C GLN A 248 -7.89 16.07 13.72
N ARG A 249 -8.35 15.39 12.66
CA ARG A 249 -9.51 14.49 12.73
C ARG A 249 -9.25 13.31 13.65
N ILE A 250 -8.08 12.67 13.57
CA ILE A 250 -7.76 11.51 14.41
C ILE A 250 -7.71 11.92 15.89
N ASN A 251 -7.09 13.05 16.22
CA ASN A 251 -7.04 13.51 17.62
C ASN A 251 -8.45 13.82 18.15
N LYS A 252 -9.30 14.50 17.38
CA LYS A 252 -10.70 14.74 17.78
C LYS A 252 -11.49 13.45 17.98
N LEU A 253 -11.23 12.42 17.18
CA LEU A 253 -11.88 11.11 17.35
C LEU A 253 -11.42 10.42 18.65
N VAL A 254 -10.11 10.48 18.92
CA VAL A 254 -9.48 9.89 20.10
C VAL A 254 -9.89 10.60 21.40
N GLU A 255 -10.05 11.92 21.40
CA GLU A 255 -10.57 12.67 22.55
C GLU A 255 -11.93 12.15 23.01
N ASN A 256 -12.78 11.78 22.05
CA ASN A 256 -14.10 11.21 22.33
C ASN A 256 -14.08 9.69 22.57
N ASN A 257 -12.98 9.01 22.22
CA ASN A 257 -12.85 7.56 22.25
C ASN A 257 -11.41 7.17 22.65
N PRO A 258 -11.04 7.32 23.94
CA PRO A 258 -9.67 7.08 24.41
C PRO A 258 -9.15 5.67 24.12
N GLU A 259 -10.05 4.69 23.96
CA GLU A 259 -9.74 3.30 23.66
C GLU A 259 -9.27 3.07 22.21
N LEU A 260 -9.21 4.13 21.38
CA LEU A 260 -8.53 4.14 20.07
C LEU A 260 -7.01 4.37 20.18
N VAL A 261 -6.51 4.68 21.37
CA VAL A 261 -5.08 4.82 21.67
C VAL A 261 -4.56 3.54 22.28
N LEU A 262 -3.38 3.10 21.84
CA LEU A 262 -2.64 2.02 22.46
C LEU A 262 -1.27 2.53 22.91
N ASP A 263 -1.06 2.56 24.22
CA ASP A 263 0.27 2.74 24.78
C ASP A 263 1.03 1.40 24.70
N MET A 264 2.01 1.32 23.80
CA MET A 264 2.79 0.11 23.58
C MET A 264 3.78 -0.13 24.72
N ASP A 265 4.24 0.92 25.39
CA ASP A 265 5.23 0.81 26.46
C ASP A 265 4.55 0.27 27.71
N ALA A 266 3.41 0.85 28.07
CA ALA A 266 2.56 0.34 29.14
C ALA A 266 2.08 -1.09 28.84
N TYR A 267 1.68 -1.37 27.59
CA TYR A 267 1.28 -2.72 27.19
C TYR A 267 2.40 -3.75 27.36
N LYS A 268 3.63 -3.42 26.93
CA LYS A 268 4.79 -4.32 27.10
C LYS A 268 5.10 -4.60 28.56
N LEU A 269 5.08 -3.57 29.42
CA LEU A 269 5.32 -3.70 30.85
C LEU A 269 4.29 -4.61 31.53
N VAL A 270 3.01 -4.45 31.20
CA VAL A 270 1.95 -5.35 31.71
C VAL A 270 2.19 -6.77 31.20
N LYS A 271 2.55 -6.94 29.93
CA LYS A 271 2.74 -8.26 29.33
C LYS A 271 3.94 -9.00 29.90
N GLU A 272 5.02 -8.28 30.21
CA GLU A 272 6.21 -8.82 30.86
C GLU A 272 5.86 -9.36 32.26
N LYS A 273 5.13 -8.59 33.07
CA LYS A 273 4.66 -9.05 34.40
C LYS A 273 3.75 -10.28 34.31
N GLU A 274 2.83 -10.31 33.34
CA GLU A 274 1.98 -11.50 33.10
C GLU A 274 2.82 -12.73 32.77
N LEU A 275 3.87 -12.59 31.95
CA LEU A 275 4.75 -13.69 31.58
C LEU A 275 5.60 -14.16 32.76
N GLU A 276 6.11 -13.24 33.58
CA GLU A 276 6.81 -13.57 34.83
C GLU A 276 5.90 -14.34 35.81
N GLU A 277 4.65 -13.92 35.95
CA GLU A 277 3.68 -14.57 36.82
C GLU A 277 3.30 -15.97 36.29
N GLN A 278 3.10 -16.09 34.97
CA GLN A 278 2.87 -17.39 34.32
C GLN A 278 4.06 -18.34 34.52
N TYR A 279 5.28 -17.84 34.39
CA TYR A 279 6.48 -18.62 34.63
C TYR A 279 6.59 -19.07 36.09
N LYS A 280 6.36 -18.17 37.06
CA LYS A 280 6.34 -18.53 38.49
C LYS A 280 5.29 -19.59 38.81
N ASN A 281 4.08 -19.44 38.28
CA ASN A 281 3.01 -20.42 38.47
C ASN A 281 3.37 -21.79 37.86
N TYR A 282 4.01 -21.79 36.70
CA TYR A 282 4.51 -23.02 36.07
C TYR A 282 5.60 -23.70 36.91
N MET A 283 6.58 -22.93 37.41
CA MET A 283 7.64 -23.47 38.28
C MET A 283 7.09 -24.05 39.59
N ASN A 284 6.17 -23.32 40.25
CA ASN A 284 5.51 -23.81 41.47
C ASN A 284 4.73 -25.13 41.22
N TYR A 285 4.08 -25.25 40.06
CA TYR A 285 3.40 -26.49 39.67
C TYR A 285 4.39 -27.65 39.50
N MET A 286 5.52 -27.43 38.83
CA MET A 286 6.57 -28.43 38.66
C MET A 286 7.17 -28.89 40.00
N GLU A 287 7.49 -27.96 40.90
CA GLU A 287 7.99 -28.30 42.24
C GLU A 287 6.95 -29.11 43.03
N SER A 288 5.67 -28.69 43.03
CA SER A 288 4.61 -29.41 43.75
C SER A 288 4.37 -30.84 43.24
N THR A 289 4.66 -31.11 41.96
CA THR A 289 4.50 -32.43 41.35
C THR A 289 5.72 -33.31 41.58
N GLU A 290 6.93 -32.75 41.64
CA GLU A 290 8.16 -33.44 42.05
C GLU A 290 8.08 -33.94 43.51
N TYR A 291 7.68 -33.09 44.46
CA TYR A 291 7.49 -33.50 45.86
C TYR A 291 6.43 -34.60 46.04
N SER A 292 5.37 -34.61 45.21
CA SER A 292 4.32 -35.64 45.28
C SER A 292 4.75 -37.04 44.79
N ASN A 293 5.84 -37.12 44.02
CA ASN A 293 6.38 -38.39 43.52
C ASN A 293 7.49 -38.95 44.41
N VAL A 294 8.19 -38.12 45.18
CA VAL A 294 9.20 -38.58 46.16
C VAL A 294 8.54 -39.27 47.37
N ASP A 295 7.35 -38.80 47.79
CA ASP A 295 6.59 -39.42 48.89
C ASP A 295 5.88 -40.74 48.52
N LYS A 296 5.99 -41.21 47.27
CA LYS A 296 5.42 -42.49 46.80
C LYS A 296 6.45 -43.60 46.60
N GLU A 297 7.75 -43.32 46.80
CA GLU A 297 8.84 -44.29 46.65
C GLU A 297 9.49 -44.69 48.00
N VAL A 298 8.84 -44.42 49.14
CA VAL A 298 9.25 -44.93 50.48
C VAL A 298 8.22 -45.93 51.01
#